data_AF-A0A6M0SYZ7-F1
#
_entry.id   AF-A0A6M0SYZ7-F1
#
_cell.length_a   1.000
_cell.length_b   1.000
_cell.length_c   1.000
_cell.angle_alpha   90.00
_cell.angle_beta   90.00
_cell.angle_gamma   90.00
#
_symmetry.space_group_name_H-M   'P 1'
#
loop_
_entity.id
_entity.type
_entity.pdbx_description
1 polymer ?
#
loop_
_entity_poly.entity_id
_entity_poly.type
_entity_poly.pdbx_seq_one_letter_code
_entity_poly.pdbx_strand_id
1 'polypeptide(L)'
;MARVDKYYGTNVMLYGDKISKIRELGYKGTHSQFRVVCKAKSKAEANRMAESYGFGKKVFHPDYTSETGNETEIEMANRYDFIICLNGTLGNEFVGIESII
;
A
#
# COMPACT_ATOMS: atom_id res chain seq x y z
N MET A 1 20.91 1.97 19.30
CA MET A 1 20.68 1.85 17.85
C MET A 1 19.29 2.39 17.56
N ALA A 2 19.18 3.47 16.78
CA ALA A 2 17.88 3.89 16.25
C ALA A 2 17.34 2.74 15.39
N ARG A 3 16.14 2.25 15.69
CA ARG A 3 15.50 1.21 14.87
C ARG A 3 15.21 1.81 13.49
N VAL A 4 15.80 1.25 12.46
CA VAL A 4 15.60 1.65 11.07
C VAL A 4 14.22 1.17 10.63
N ASP A 5 13.41 2.09 10.10
CA ASP A 5 12.12 1.76 9.52
C ASP A 5 12.29 0.76 8.37
N LYS A 6 11.31 -0.12 8.20
CA LYS A 6 11.26 -1.12 7.13
C LYS A 6 10.06 -0.84 6.24
N TYR A 7 10.11 -1.36 5.02
CA TYR A 7 9.01 -1.27 4.08
C TYR A 7 8.39 -2.64 3.88
N TYR A 8 7.07 -2.67 3.95
CA TYR A 8 6.25 -3.86 3.83
C TYR A 8 5.33 -3.69 2.63
N GLY A 9 5.52 -4.47 1.57
CA GLY A 9 4.66 -4.44 0.38
C GLY A 9 3.82 -5.70 0.23
N THR A 10 2.54 -5.57 -0.12
CA THR A 10 1.63 -6.70 -0.39
C THR A 10 0.58 -6.29 -1.42
N ASN A 11 -0.26 -7.23 -1.84
CA ASN A 11 -1.40 -6.95 -2.71
C ASN A 11 -2.70 -7.04 -1.91
N VAL A 12 -3.59 -6.07 -2.12
CA VAL A 12 -4.91 -6.01 -1.48
C VAL A 12 -6.01 -5.96 -2.52
N MET A 13 -7.19 -6.42 -2.15
CA MET A 13 -8.38 -6.28 -2.98
C MET A 13 -9.15 -5.02 -2.58
N LEU A 14 -9.46 -4.18 -3.55
CA LEU A 14 -10.30 -3.00 -3.38
C LEU A 14 -11.72 -3.24 -3.85
N TYR A 15 -12.69 -2.74 -3.08
CA TYR A 15 -14.11 -2.84 -3.37
C TYR A 15 -14.84 -1.55 -2.97
N GLY A 16 -16.06 -1.37 -3.49
CA GLY A 16 -16.94 -0.25 -3.16
C GLY A 16 -16.30 1.11 -3.44
N ASP A 17 -16.42 2.04 -2.50
CA ASP A 17 -15.98 3.42 -2.70
C ASP A 17 -14.48 3.56 -2.96
N LYS A 18 -13.66 2.65 -2.40
CA LYS A 18 -12.20 2.67 -2.60
C LYS A 18 -11.82 2.43 -4.07
N ILE A 19 -12.52 1.52 -4.77
CA ILE A 19 -12.25 1.28 -6.20
C ILE A 19 -12.75 2.44 -7.08
N SER A 20 -13.84 3.09 -6.67
CA SER A 20 -14.35 4.29 -7.36
C SER A 20 -13.36 5.45 -7.27
N LYS A 21 -12.83 5.74 -6.06
CA LYS A 21 -11.82 6.79 -5.84
C LYS A 21 -10.54 6.54 -6.64
N ILE A 22 -10.05 5.30 -6.68
CA ILE A 22 -8.90 4.91 -7.52
C ILE A 22 -9.15 5.21 -9.01
N ARG A 23 -10.37 4.97 -9.51
CA ARG A 23 -10.74 5.26 -10.91
C ARG A 23 -10.79 6.76 -11.18
N GLU A 24 -11.29 7.56 -10.25
CA GLU A 24 -11.27 9.04 -10.32
C GLU A 24 -9.85 9.58 -10.37
N LEU A 25 -8.92 8.92 -9.67
CA LEU A 25 -7.48 9.23 -9.70
C LEU A 25 -6.77 8.76 -10.98
N GLY A 26 -7.47 8.11 -11.91
CA GLY A 26 -6.95 7.79 -13.24
C GLY A 26 -6.73 6.30 -13.53
N TYR A 27 -7.10 5.39 -12.63
CA TYR A 27 -7.02 3.96 -12.92
C TYR A 27 -8.02 3.53 -14.00
N LYS A 28 -7.49 2.94 -15.09
CA LYS A 28 -8.27 2.49 -16.26
C LYS A 28 -8.40 0.97 -16.38
N GLY A 29 -7.86 0.22 -15.42
CA GLY A 29 -7.88 -1.24 -15.46
C GLY A 29 -9.20 -1.87 -15.01
N THR A 30 -9.30 -3.20 -15.20
CA THR A 30 -10.49 -3.99 -14.87
C THR A 30 -10.33 -4.83 -13.60
N HIS A 31 -9.11 -5.04 -13.13
CA HIS A 31 -8.86 -5.82 -11.92
C HIS A 31 -9.06 -4.98 -10.65
N SER A 32 -9.30 -5.67 -9.54
CA SER A 32 -9.51 -5.07 -8.22
C SER A 32 -8.33 -5.31 -7.27
N GLN A 33 -7.24 -5.91 -7.74
CA GLN A 33 -6.05 -6.18 -6.94
C GLN A 33 -5.04 -5.04 -7.10
N PHE A 34 -4.54 -4.51 -5.99
CA PHE A 34 -3.63 -3.38 -5.97
C PHE A 34 -2.44 -3.63 -5.05
N ARG A 35 -1.28 -3.17 -5.50
CA ARG A 35 -0.06 -3.14 -4.69
C ARG A 35 -0.17 -2.02 -3.67
N VAL A 36 0.07 -2.36 -2.40
CA VAL A 36 0.23 -1.39 -1.32
C VAL A 36 1.58 -1.56 -0.66
N VAL A 37 2.15 -0.46 -0.18
CA VAL A 37 3.43 -0.44 0.54
C VAL A 37 3.26 0.42 1.78
N CYS A 38 3.78 -0.09 2.90
CA CYS A 38 3.73 0.58 4.19
C CYS A 38 5.13 0.62 4.83
N LYS A 39 5.58 1.83 5.18
CA LYS A 39 6.77 2.07 5.99
C LYS A 39 6.38 1.97 7.47
N ALA A 40 7.03 1.07 8.20
CA ALA A 40 6.76 0.86 9.62
C ALA A 40 7.98 0.24 10.34
N LYS A 41 8.01 0.29 11.67
CA LYS A 41 9.09 -0.32 12.47
C LYS A 41 8.93 -1.83 12.57
N SER A 42 7.72 -2.33 12.35
CA SER A 42 7.41 -3.75 12.38
C SER A 42 6.21 -4.09 11.51
N LYS A 43 6.14 -5.33 11.04
CA LYS A 43 4.97 -5.88 10.34
C LYS A 43 3.68 -5.78 11.17
N ALA A 44 3.78 -5.89 12.50
CA ALA A 44 2.63 -5.73 13.39
C ALA A 44 2.09 -4.29 13.39
N GLU A 45 2.97 -3.30 13.31
CA GLU A 45 2.61 -1.88 13.17
C GLU A 45 2.01 -1.59 11.79
N ALA A 46 2.63 -2.10 10.71
CA ALA A 46 2.08 -1.98 9.36
C ALA A 46 0.65 -2.54 9.28
N ASN A 47 0.38 -3.67 9.93
CA ASN A 47 -0.96 -4.23 10.00
C ASN A 47 -1.95 -3.40 10.83
N ARG A 48 -1.51 -2.74 11.92
CA ARG A 48 -2.35 -1.79 12.67
C ARG A 48 -2.71 -0.56 11.82
N MET A 49 -1.77 -0.06 11.03
CA MET A 49 -2.03 1.04 10.08
C MET A 49 -3.00 0.61 8.97
N ALA A 50 -2.84 -0.59 8.42
CA ALA A 50 -3.77 -1.12 7.41
C ALA A 50 -5.20 -1.25 7.97
N GLU A 51 -5.31 -1.69 9.23
CA GLU A 51 -6.59 -1.79 9.93
C GLU A 51 -7.24 -0.41 10.14
N SER A 52 -6.48 0.63 10.50
CA SER A 52 -7.02 1.99 10.65
C SER A 52 -7.56 2.58 9.35
N TYR A 53 -7.10 2.10 8.19
CA TYR A 53 -7.62 2.46 6.87
C TYR A 53 -8.67 1.47 6.32
N GLY A 54 -9.08 0.47 7.11
CA GLY A 54 -10.15 -0.46 6.74
C GLY A 54 -9.76 -1.52 5.70
N PHE A 55 -8.48 -1.90 5.61
CA PHE A 55 -8.01 -3.03 4.77
C PHE A 55 -8.07 -4.39 5.48
N GLY A 56 -8.32 -4.39 6.79
CA GLY A 56 -8.45 -5.59 7.61
C GLY A 56 -7.19 -5.96 8.41
N LYS A 57 -7.29 -7.05 9.17
CA LYS A 57 -6.21 -7.56 10.02
C LYS A 57 -5.30 -8.49 9.21
N LYS A 58 -3.98 -8.39 9.40
CA LYS A 58 -2.95 -9.26 8.76
C LYS A 58 -2.77 -9.09 7.24
N VAL A 59 -3.00 -7.88 6.71
CA VAL A 59 -2.70 -7.48 5.33
C VAL A 59 -1.25 -7.80 4.93
N PHE A 60 -0.28 -7.50 5.80
CA PHE A 60 1.14 -7.79 5.57
C PHE A 60 1.51 -9.13 6.25
N HIS A 61 1.45 -10.22 5.49
CA HIS A 61 1.89 -11.57 5.90
C HIS A 61 3.27 -11.90 5.29
N PRO A 62 4.15 -12.67 5.95
CA PRO A 62 5.48 -13.01 5.40
C PRO A 62 5.43 -13.56 3.98
N ASP A 63 4.49 -14.47 3.72
CA ASP A 63 4.35 -15.15 2.43
C ASP A 63 3.98 -14.20 1.28
N TYR A 64 3.46 -13.01 1.60
CA TYR A 64 3.01 -12.00 0.65
C TYR A 64 3.78 -10.68 0.77
N THR A 65 4.69 -10.58 1.74
CA THR A 65 5.49 -9.38 1.97
C THR A 65 6.70 -9.42 1.06
N SER A 66 6.72 -8.57 0.04
CA SER A 66 7.96 -8.24 -0.67
C SER A 66 8.63 -7.11 0.10
N GLU A 67 9.74 -7.38 0.79
CA GLU A 67 10.64 -6.30 1.24
C GLU A 67 11.02 -5.53 -0.05
N THR A 68 10.64 -4.25 -0.10
CA THR A 68 10.28 -3.45 -1.30
C THR A 68 11.20 -3.50 -2.51
N GLY A 69 10.64 -3.23 -3.69
CA GLY A 69 11.32 -3.35 -4.98
C GLY A 69 10.98 -2.23 -5.95
N ASN A 70 11.41 -1.00 -5.65
CA ASN A 70 11.89 0.02 -6.59
C ASN A 70 12.09 1.35 -5.81
N GLU A 71 12.83 2.30 -6.39
CA GLU A 71 13.13 3.58 -5.73
C GLU A 71 11.87 4.43 -5.49
N THR A 72 10.89 4.37 -6.39
CA THR A 72 9.65 5.15 -6.29
C THR A 72 8.77 4.70 -5.12
N GLU A 73 8.65 3.40 -4.87
CA GLU A 73 7.97 2.83 -3.70
C GLU A 73 8.59 3.40 -2.41
N ILE A 74 9.93 3.44 -2.36
CA ILE A 74 10.68 3.91 -1.20
C ILE A 74 10.51 5.42 -1.01
N GLU A 75 10.67 6.22 -2.07
CA GLU A 75 10.49 7.66 -2.03
C GLU A 75 9.07 8.03 -1.55
N MET A 76 8.06 7.41 -2.13
CA MET A 76 6.66 7.70 -1.83
C MET A 76 6.26 7.19 -0.44
N ALA A 77 6.75 6.02 -0.02
CA ALA A 77 6.51 5.52 1.33
C ALA A 77 7.27 6.34 2.39
N ASN A 78 8.40 6.97 2.06
CA ASN A 78 9.03 7.95 2.94
C ASN A 78 8.22 9.23 3.10
N ARG A 79 7.42 9.59 2.09
CA ARG A 79 6.60 10.80 2.10
C ARG A 79 5.25 10.61 2.79
N TYR A 80 4.61 9.46 2.59
CA TYR A 80 3.22 9.24 3.01
C TYR A 80 3.03 8.12 4.04
N ASP A 81 4.09 7.39 4.38
CA ASP A 81 4.12 6.18 5.22
C ASP A 81 3.31 4.98 4.68
N PHE A 82 2.15 5.19 4.06
CA PHE A 82 1.32 4.15 3.45
C PHE A 82 0.86 4.62 2.07
N ILE A 83 1.22 3.86 1.05
CA ILE A 83 0.93 4.15 -0.35
C ILE A 83 0.23 3.00 -1.06
N ILE A 84 -0.44 3.33 -2.16
CA ILE A 84 -1.06 2.38 -3.09
C ILE A 84 -0.63 2.70 -4.52
N CYS A 85 -0.36 1.66 -5.32
CA CYS A 85 -0.06 1.77 -6.73
C CYS A 85 -1.33 2.09 -7.51
N LEU A 86 -1.35 3.20 -8.23
CA LEU A 86 -2.48 3.66 -9.03
C LEU A 86 -2.76 2.74 -10.23
N ASN A 87 -1.74 2.03 -10.71
CA ASN A 87 -1.84 1.16 -11.89
C ASN A 87 -2.27 -0.29 -11.57
N GLY A 88 -2.52 -0.62 -10.29
CA GLY A 88 -2.88 -1.98 -9.88
C GLY A 88 -1.76 -2.70 -9.14
N THR A 89 -1.44 -3.93 -9.56
CA THR A 89 -0.40 -4.76 -8.92
C THR A 89 1.03 -4.39 -9.35
N LEU A 90 1.21 -3.89 -10.57
CA LEU A 90 2.51 -3.52 -11.13
C LEU A 90 2.41 -2.11 -11.73
N GLY A 91 3.39 -1.27 -11.43
CA GLY A 91 3.42 0.12 -11.90
C GLY A 91 4.38 0.99 -11.09
N ASN A 92 4.51 2.24 -11.51
CA ASN A 92 5.43 3.21 -10.92
C ASN A 92 4.69 4.48 -10.45
N GLU A 93 3.36 4.52 -10.53
CA GLU A 93 2.56 5.63 -10.03
C GLU A 93 1.94 5.25 -8.70
N PHE A 94 2.25 6.02 -7.66
CA PHE A 94 1.76 5.78 -6.31
C PHE A 94 1.07 7.02 -5.75
N VAL A 95 0.10 6.81 -4.86
CA VAL A 95 -0.54 7.86 -4.07
C VAL A 95 -0.58 7.44 -2.61
N GLY A 96 -0.72 8.42 -1.71
CA GLY A 96 -0.99 8.14 -0.30
C GLY A 96 -2.32 7.41 -0.13
N ILE A 97 -2.37 6.47 0.81
CA ILE A 97 -3.57 5.65 1.02
C ILE A 97 -4.81 6.50 1.35
N GLU A 98 -4.61 7.64 2.03
CA GLU A 98 -5.66 8.60 2.38
C GLU A 98 -6.44 9.13 1.17
N SER A 99 -5.85 9.12 -0.03
CA SER A 99 -6.54 9.56 -1.26
C SER A 99 -7.71 8.66 -1.65
N ILE A 100 -7.82 7.46 -1.07
CA ILE A 100 -8.83 6.46 -1.42
C ILE A 100 -9.68 6.01 -0.23
N ILE A 101 -9.52 6.63 0.94
CA ILE A 101 -10.32 6.37 2.15
C ILE A 101 -11.45 7.38 2.25
#